data_AF-A0A9J7HNM8-F1
#
_entry.id   AF-A0A9J7HNM8-F1
#
_cell.length_a   1.000
_cell.length_b   1.000
_cell.length_c   1.000
_cell.angle_alpha   90.00
_cell.angle_beta   90.00
_cell.angle_gamma   90.00
#
_symmetry.space_group_name_H-M   'P 1'
#
loop_
_entity.id
_entity.type
_entity.pdbx_description
1 polymer ?
#
loop_
_entity_poly.entity_id
_entity_poly.type
_entity_poly.pdbx_seq_one_letter_code
_entity_poly.pdbx_strand_id
1 'polypeptide(L)'
;MARTSGWNTTAAIVTGAACALAGAALAGYLLSGRRPKKRTKIIEMMDELQKENVHIRDPERVEKLLCQLIQDGKSKLQVITDFDYTITRWAYKGTRVAASFNVLENSSLVPESKKQILDELRDTYYPIEINAKMTIEEKIPFMMEWWTKAQSAIVACNFRREDLTRAVRESNAMLRDGCDWQFHTLHEHSVPMLIFSAGIGDILEEIIKQHSQMYANMRVVSNYMDFNHDGMLVGFKGDLVHTYNKNEGALRNSDYFTTLKERRNIILMGDSMGDLRMADGVPNMQHILKIGFLNDNIEERLEKYKEAYDIVLVSDDTMDVPNAIMKKIL
;
A
#
# COMPACT_ATOMS: atom_id res chain seq x y z
N MET A 1 -13.58 -70.87 -63.69
CA MET A 1 -14.09 -70.56 -62.33
C MET A 1 -13.13 -69.54 -61.73
N ALA A 2 -13.39 -68.24 -61.62
CA ALA A 2 -14.57 -67.46 -61.18
C ALA A 2 -14.57 -67.17 -59.66
N ARG A 3 -14.83 -65.90 -59.30
CA ARG A 3 -14.89 -65.24 -57.95
C ARG A 3 -13.54 -64.76 -57.39
N THR A 4 -13.25 -63.45 -57.24
CA THR A 4 -13.81 -62.38 -56.34
C THR A 4 -13.56 -62.66 -54.85
N SER A 5 -13.25 -61.74 -53.92
CA SER A 5 -12.89 -60.30 -53.88
C SER A 5 -12.64 -59.95 -52.38
N GLY A 6 -11.97 -58.89 -51.93
CA GLY A 6 -11.31 -57.72 -52.53
C GLY A 6 -10.64 -56.88 -51.41
N TRP A 7 -10.08 -55.69 -51.68
CA TRP A 7 -9.35 -54.87 -50.67
C TRP A 7 -9.82 -53.40 -50.67
N ASN A 8 -9.80 -52.76 -49.49
CA ASN A 8 -10.41 -51.44 -49.22
C ASN A 8 -9.58 -50.24 -49.72
N THR A 9 -10.26 -49.26 -50.32
CA THR A 9 -9.72 -47.92 -50.59
C THR A 9 -10.17 -46.91 -49.53
N THR A 10 -9.34 -46.61 -48.54
CA THR A 10 -9.67 -45.61 -47.49
C THR A 10 -8.45 -44.95 -46.82
N ALA A 11 -7.40 -44.58 -47.57
CA ALA A 11 -6.15 -44.05 -46.99
C ALA A 11 -5.57 -42.74 -47.60
N ALA A 12 -6.22 -42.11 -48.58
CA ALA A 12 -5.56 -41.08 -49.43
C ALA A 12 -6.04 -39.63 -49.27
N ILE A 13 -7.03 -39.32 -48.42
CA ILE A 13 -7.70 -37.99 -48.43
C ILE A 13 -7.34 -37.10 -47.22
N VAL A 14 -6.85 -37.66 -46.11
CA VAL A 14 -6.70 -36.89 -44.85
C VAL A 14 -5.46 -35.97 -44.82
N THR A 15 -4.37 -36.34 -45.49
CA THR A 15 -3.09 -35.59 -45.44
C THR A 15 -3.10 -34.26 -46.18
N GLY A 16 -3.88 -34.12 -47.26
CA GLY A 16 -3.93 -32.88 -48.05
C GLY A 16 -4.59 -31.70 -47.29
N ALA A 17 -5.67 -31.98 -46.56
CA ALA A 17 -6.42 -30.96 -45.84
C ALA A 17 -5.63 -30.35 -44.66
N ALA A 18 -4.88 -31.18 -43.92
CA ALA A 18 -4.09 -30.73 -42.77
C ALA A 18 -2.98 -29.75 -43.17
N CYS A 19 -2.23 -30.04 -44.25
CA CYS A 19 -1.20 -29.14 -44.76
C CYS A 19 -1.78 -27.82 -45.31
N ALA A 20 -2.93 -27.88 -45.99
CA ALA A 20 -3.60 -26.67 -46.50
C ALA A 20 -4.10 -25.76 -45.36
N LEU A 21 -4.67 -26.33 -44.30
CA LEU A 21 -5.13 -25.57 -43.12
C LEU A 21 -3.97 -24.95 -42.34
N ALA A 22 -2.87 -25.69 -42.14
CA ALA A 22 -1.66 -25.14 -41.51
C ALA A 22 -1.05 -24.00 -42.34
N GLY A 23 -0.98 -24.15 -43.67
CA GLY A 23 -0.53 -23.10 -44.58
C GLY A 23 -1.43 -21.86 -44.57
N ALA A 24 -2.75 -22.05 -44.55
CA ALA A 24 -3.72 -20.95 -44.47
C ALA A 24 -3.71 -20.23 -43.11
N ALA A 25 -3.51 -20.95 -42.01
CA ALA A 25 -3.37 -20.36 -40.68
C ALA A 25 -2.07 -19.56 -40.54
N LEU A 26 -0.95 -20.09 -41.04
CA LEU A 26 0.35 -19.40 -41.03
C LEU A 26 0.33 -18.17 -41.97
N ALA A 27 -0.26 -18.30 -43.16
CA ALA A 27 -0.48 -17.19 -44.07
C ALA A 27 -1.41 -16.14 -43.45
N GLY A 28 -2.50 -16.54 -42.79
CA GLY A 28 -3.40 -15.65 -42.06
C GLY A 28 -2.70 -14.91 -40.92
N TYR A 29 -1.83 -15.58 -40.17
CA TYR A 29 -1.02 -14.95 -39.12
C TYR A 29 -0.01 -13.93 -39.69
N LEU A 30 0.70 -14.29 -40.77
CA LEU A 30 1.66 -13.41 -41.45
C LEU A 30 0.96 -12.22 -42.17
N LEU A 31 -0.21 -12.43 -42.76
CA LEU A 31 -1.04 -11.41 -43.40
C LEU A 31 -1.80 -10.54 -42.39
N SER A 32 -2.01 -11.01 -41.16
CA SER A 32 -2.68 -10.22 -40.10
C SER A 32 -1.89 -8.96 -39.71
N GLY A 33 -0.61 -8.86 -40.09
CA GLY A 33 0.15 -7.61 -40.12
C GLY A 33 0.42 -6.95 -38.75
N ARG A 34 -0.06 -7.54 -37.65
CA ARG A 34 0.18 -7.07 -36.29
C ARG A 34 1.61 -7.38 -35.86
N ARG A 35 2.56 -6.60 -36.40
CA ARG A 35 3.85 -6.36 -35.74
C ARG A 35 3.55 -5.99 -34.29
N PRO A 36 4.20 -6.60 -33.27
CA PRO A 36 4.01 -6.19 -31.89
C PRO A 36 4.27 -4.69 -31.80
N LYS A 37 3.28 -3.94 -31.28
CA LYS A 37 3.35 -2.48 -31.18
C LYS A 37 4.61 -2.17 -30.36
N LYS A 38 5.57 -1.45 -30.95
CA LYS A 38 6.85 -1.17 -30.30
C LYS A 38 6.57 -0.32 -29.06
N ARG A 39 6.57 -0.95 -27.88
CA ARG A 39 6.47 -0.29 -26.58
C ARG A 39 7.65 0.68 -26.48
N THR A 40 7.36 1.96 -26.27
CA THR A 40 8.39 3.02 -26.16
C THR A 40 8.22 3.89 -24.92
N LYS A 41 7.05 3.86 -24.29
CA LYS A 41 6.81 4.53 -23.01
C LYS A 41 7.24 3.60 -21.86
N ILE A 42 7.82 4.16 -20.80
CA ILE A 42 8.24 3.44 -19.59
C ILE A 42 7.06 2.65 -19.00
N ILE A 43 5.88 3.27 -18.91
CA ILE A 43 4.66 2.61 -18.41
C ILE A 43 4.27 1.36 -19.22
N GLU A 44 4.52 1.35 -20.53
CA GLU A 44 4.23 0.18 -21.39
C GLU A 44 5.28 -0.91 -21.21
N MET A 45 6.52 -0.53 -20.85
CA MET A 45 7.67 -1.43 -20.72
C MET A 45 7.82 -2.05 -19.31
N MET A 46 6.98 -1.66 -18.35
CA MET A 46 6.93 -2.22 -17.00
C MET A 46 5.71 -3.14 -16.89
N ASP A 47 5.94 -4.46 -16.91
CA ASP A 47 4.85 -5.44 -16.90
C ASP A 47 4.03 -5.39 -15.59
N GLU A 48 4.63 -4.90 -14.49
CA GLU A 48 3.95 -4.62 -13.23
C GLU A 48 2.84 -3.56 -13.38
N LEU A 49 3.05 -2.56 -14.25
CA LEU A 49 2.07 -1.52 -14.59
C LEU A 49 1.05 -1.96 -15.65
N GLN A 50 1.17 -3.19 -16.17
CA GLN A 50 0.24 -3.78 -17.14
C GLN A 50 -0.73 -4.80 -16.52
N LYS A 51 -0.65 -5.04 -15.20
CA LYS A 51 -1.58 -5.92 -14.47
C LYS A 51 -3.00 -5.33 -14.48
N GLU A 52 -4.03 -6.19 -14.53
CA GLU A 52 -5.44 -5.76 -14.63
C GLU A 52 -5.94 -4.96 -13.42
N ASN A 53 -5.31 -5.13 -12.26
CA ASN A 53 -5.64 -4.44 -11.01
C ASN A 53 -4.94 -3.08 -10.84
N VAL A 54 -4.19 -2.63 -11.85
CA VAL A 54 -3.49 -1.33 -11.86
C VAL A 54 -4.28 -0.35 -12.71
N HIS A 55 -4.81 0.70 -12.08
CA HIS A 55 -5.61 1.72 -12.73
C HIS A 55 -4.88 3.06 -12.73
N ILE A 56 -4.65 3.61 -13.92
CA ILE A 56 -3.98 4.90 -14.13
C ILE A 56 -4.95 5.80 -14.90
N ARG A 57 -5.37 6.93 -14.30
CA ARG A 57 -6.32 7.87 -14.95
C ARG A 57 -5.68 8.64 -16.10
N ASP A 58 -4.45 9.10 -15.89
CA ASP A 58 -3.66 9.88 -16.86
C ASP A 58 -2.29 9.21 -17.08
N PRO A 59 -2.20 8.28 -18.04
CA PRO A 59 -0.95 7.58 -18.33
C PRO A 59 0.15 8.50 -18.87
N GLU A 60 -0.18 9.65 -19.47
CA GLU A 60 0.82 10.57 -20.01
C GLU A 60 1.48 11.40 -18.91
N ARG A 61 0.69 11.82 -17.92
CA ARG A 61 1.20 12.41 -16.67
C ARG A 61 2.08 11.43 -15.89
N VAL A 62 1.65 10.17 -15.73
CA VAL A 62 2.48 9.15 -15.03
C VAL A 62 3.78 8.89 -15.78
N GLU A 63 3.74 8.70 -17.10
CA GLU A 63 4.94 8.54 -17.93
C GLU A 63 5.91 9.72 -17.75
N LYS A 64 5.40 10.96 -17.75
CA LYS A 64 6.20 12.17 -17.55
C LYS A 64 6.82 12.22 -16.14
N LEU A 65 6.04 11.90 -15.10
CA LEU A 65 6.53 11.84 -13.72
C LEU A 65 7.63 10.78 -13.58
N LEU A 66 7.41 9.57 -14.10
CA LEU A 66 8.42 8.50 -14.06
C LEU A 66 9.71 8.93 -14.79
N CYS A 67 9.61 9.51 -15.99
CA CYS A 67 10.77 10.06 -16.69
C CYS A 67 11.55 11.08 -15.83
N GLN A 68 10.85 12.00 -15.16
CA GLN A 68 11.46 13.04 -14.32
C GLN A 68 12.11 12.46 -13.06
N LEU A 69 11.43 11.53 -12.37
CA LEU A 69 11.96 10.83 -11.20
C LEU A 69 13.23 10.03 -11.54
N ILE A 70 13.23 9.33 -12.67
CA ILE A 70 14.37 8.54 -13.15
C ILE A 70 15.54 9.45 -13.55
N GLN A 71 15.27 10.56 -14.25
CA GLN A 71 16.29 11.52 -14.67
C GLN A 71 16.99 12.18 -13.46
N ASP A 72 16.26 12.47 -12.39
CA ASP A 72 16.79 13.08 -11.17
C ASP A 72 17.46 12.08 -10.22
N GLY A 73 17.01 10.83 -10.25
CA GLY A 73 17.58 9.70 -9.52
C GLY A 73 17.46 9.78 -8.00
N LYS A 74 18.00 8.75 -7.33
CA LYS A 74 17.98 8.58 -5.86
C LYS A 74 18.37 9.80 -5.04
N SER A 75 19.29 10.64 -5.52
CA SER A 75 19.83 11.78 -4.77
C SER A 75 18.78 12.84 -4.43
N LYS A 76 17.69 12.94 -5.21
CA LYS A 76 16.53 13.81 -4.93
C LYS A 76 15.31 13.06 -4.39
N LEU A 77 15.34 11.74 -4.30
CA LEU A 77 14.20 10.93 -3.89
C LEU A 77 14.05 10.89 -2.36
N GLN A 78 12.81 10.96 -1.88
CA GLN A 78 12.35 10.43 -0.60
C GLN A 78 11.03 9.67 -0.79
N VAL A 79 10.73 8.75 0.13
CA VAL A 79 9.47 8.01 0.17
C VAL A 79 8.67 8.48 1.38
N ILE A 80 7.37 8.73 1.20
CA ILE A 80 6.43 9.04 2.28
C ILE A 80 5.28 8.05 2.18
N THR A 81 5.05 7.26 3.22
CA THR A 81 4.08 6.17 3.20
C THR A 81 3.25 6.15 4.47
N ASP A 82 1.97 5.82 4.34
CA ASP A 82 1.22 5.29 5.48
C ASP A 82 1.72 3.86 5.82
N PHE A 83 1.31 3.30 6.96
CA PHE A 83 1.61 1.93 7.36
C PHE A 83 0.43 0.95 7.26
N ASP A 84 -0.70 1.27 7.87
CA ASP A 84 -1.77 0.30 8.09
C ASP A 84 -2.58 0.14 6.81
N TYR A 85 -2.64 -1.08 6.27
CA TYR A 85 -3.24 -1.37 4.96
C TYR A 85 -2.55 -0.69 3.75
N THR A 86 -1.38 -0.06 3.97
CA THR A 86 -0.46 0.47 2.95
C THR A 86 0.85 -0.34 2.92
N ILE A 87 1.58 -0.42 4.03
CA ILE A 87 2.73 -1.32 4.21
C ILE A 87 2.27 -2.71 4.66
N THR A 88 1.29 -2.78 5.57
CA THR A 88 0.62 -4.04 5.94
C THR A 88 -0.44 -4.41 4.91
N ARG A 89 -0.71 -5.71 4.75
CA ARG A 89 -1.79 -6.19 3.86
C ARG A 89 -3.15 -5.79 4.41
N TRP A 90 -4.13 -5.71 3.52
CA TRP A 90 -5.54 -5.62 3.93
C TRP A 90 -6.07 -6.96 4.43
N ALA A 91 -5.83 -8.04 3.68
CA ALA A 91 -6.38 -9.34 4.01
C ALA A 91 -5.37 -10.45 3.70
N TYR A 92 -5.62 -11.64 4.24
CA TYR A 92 -4.87 -12.84 3.92
C TYR A 92 -5.78 -14.06 4.01
N LYS A 93 -5.85 -14.85 2.93
CA LYS A 93 -6.70 -16.05 2.83
C LYS A 93 -8.16 -15.80 3.25
N GLY A 94 -8.71 -14.66 2.86
CA GLY A 94 -10.09 -14.24 3.18
C GLY A 94 -10.31 -13.70 4.60
N THR A 95 -9.28 -13.64 5.44
CA THR A 95 -9.36 -13.04 6.79
C THR A 95 -8.77 -11.63 6.77
N ARG A 96 -9.41 -10.68 7.45
CA ARG A 96 -8.89 -9.31 7.64
C ARG A 96 -7.59 -9.34 8.43
N VAL A 97 -6.53 -8.70 7.92
CA VAL A 97 -5.27 -8.52 8.65
C VAL A 97 -5.44 -7.39 9.67
N ALA A 98 -4.85 -7.54 10.86
CA ALA A 98 -4.92 -6.51 11.90
C ALA A 98 -4.07 -5.28 11.52
N ALA A 99 -4.68 -4.09 11.56
CA ALA A 99 -3.92 -2.84 11.70
C ALA A 99 -3.27 -2.75 13.08
N SER A 100 -2.29 -1.86 13.23
CA SER A 100 -1.51 -1.65 14.46
C SER A 100 -2.37 -1.43 15.72
N PHE A 101 -3.52 -0.75 15.62
CA PHE A 101 -4.46 -0.63 16.74
C PHE A 101 -5.19 -1.95 17.02
N ASN A 102 -5.64 -2.65 15.96
CA ASN A 102 -6.36 -3.92 16.06
C ASN A 102 -5.50 -5.04 16.68
N VAL A 103 -4.16 -4.96 16.60
CA VAL A 103 -3.24 -5.89 17.27
C VAL A 103 -3.42 -5.86 18.80
N LEU A 104 -3.59 -4.66 19.38
CA LEU A 104 -3.87 -4.54 20.81
C LEU A 104 -5.32 -4.88 21.13
N GLU A 105 -6.28 -4.31 20.41
CA GLU A 105 -7.72 -4.54 20.59
C GLU A 105 -8.11 -6.03 20.58
N ASN A 106 -7.58 -6.80 19.62
CA ASN A 106 -7.85 -8.23 19.49
C ASN A 106 -7.05 -9.10 20.47
N SER A 107 -6.08 -8.53 21.19
CA SER A 107 -5.20 -9.28 22.09
C SER A 107 -5.99 -10.08 23.14
N SER A 108 -5.43 -11.21 23.55
CA SER A 108 -5.88 -12.01 24.70
C SER A 108 -5.83 -11.22 26.03
N LEU A 109 -5.10 -10.10 26.05
CA LEU A 109 -4.87 -9.26 27.22
C LEU A 109 -5.90 -8.15 27.42
N VAL A 110 -6.71 -7.82 26.40
CA VAL A 110 -7.81 -6.85 26.54
C VAL A 110 -9.01 -7.57 27.18
N PRO A 111 -9.50 -7.12 28.36
CA PRO A 111 -10.70 -7.70 28.97
C PRO A 111 -11.92 -7.51 28.08
N GLU A 112 -12.87 -8.45 28.11
CA GLU A 112 -14.08 -8.41 27.28
C GLU A 112 -14.87 -7.10 27.42
N SER A 113 -14.96 -6.57 28.65
CA SER A 113 -15.59 -5.27 28.95
C SER A 113 -14.91 -4.08 28.28
N LYS A 114 -13.64 -4.21 27.87
CA LYS A 114 -12.91 -3.19 27.11
C LYS A 114 -13.04 -3.41 25.60
N LYS A 115 -13.14 -4.65 25.14
CA LYS A 115 -13.46 -4.98 23.74
C LYS A 115 -14.81 -4.41 23.35
N GLN A 116 -15.85 -4.65 24.15
CA GLN A 116 -17.19 -4.08 23.93
C GLN A 116 -17.16 -2.54 23.81
N ILE A 117 -16.38 -1.84 24.65
CA ILE A 117 -16.24 -0.37 24.55
C ILE A 117 -15.58 0.03 23.23
N LEU A 118 -14.54 -0.68 22.78
CA LEU A 118 -13.85 -0.40 21.52
C LEU A 118 -14.76 -0.68 20.30
N ASP A 119 -15.53 -1.76 20.34
CA ASP A 119 -16.58 -2.08 19.34
C ASP A 119 -17.64 -0.98 19.27
N GLU A 120 -18.22 -0.56 20.41
CA GLU A 120 -19.23 0.51 20.48
C GLU A 120 -18.70 1.85 19.95
N LEU A 121 -17.42 2.16 20.21
CA LEU A 121 -16.74 3.33 19.65
C LEU A 121 -16.60 3.20 18.12
N ARG A 122 -16.09 2.08 17.61
CA ARG A 122 -15.94 1.85 16.16
C ARG A 122 -17.29 1.98 15.46
N ASP A 123 -18.32 1.32 15.96
CA ASP A 123 -19.65 1.29 15.34
C ASP A 123 -20.31 2.69 15.34
N THR A 124 -19.94 3.55 16.28
CA THR A 124 -20.35 4.97 16.32
C THR A 124 -19.56 5.84 15.33
N TYR A 125 -18.23 5.74 15.32
CA TYR A 125 -17.35 6.72 14.67
C TYR A 125 -16.87 6.33 13.26
N TYR A 126 -16.71 5.04 12.96
CA TYR A 126 -16.29 4.58 11.63
C TYR A 126 -17.27 5.00 10.51
N PRO A 127 -18.61 4.94 10.70
CA PRO A 127 -19.56 5.48 9.71
C PRO A 127 -19.37 6.98 9.45
N ILE A 128 -18.91 7.75 10.43
CA ILE A 128 -18.62 9.20 10.32
C ILE A 128 -17.33 9.41 9.52
N GLU A 129 -16.29 8.63 9.80
CA GLU A 129 -15.04 8.63 9.04
C GLU A 129 -15.31 8.39 7.54
N ILE A 130 -16.00 7.33 7.19
CA ILE A 130 -16.23 7.00 5.77
C ILE A 130 -17.31 7.84 5.08
N ASN A 131 -18.05 8.71 5.81
CA ASN A 131 -19.19 9.46 5.28
C ASN A 131 -18.78 10.39 4.12
N ALA A 132 -19.19 10.05 2.89
CA ALA A 132 -18.87 10.86 1.70
C ALA A 132 -19.57 12.23 1.65
N LYS A 133 -20.59 12.47 2.49
CA LYS A 133 -21.37 13.73 2.52
C LYS A 133 -20.82 14.77 3.51
N MET A 134 -19.92 14.37 4.40
CA MET A 134 -19.27 15.29 5.35
C MET A 134 -17.90 15.73 4.82
N THR A 135 -17.58 17.00 5.04
CA THR A 135 -16.24 17.56 4.80
C THR A 135 -15.20 16.94 5.71
N ILE A 136 -13.92 17.19 5.45
CA ILE A 136 -12.83 16.71 6.33
C ILE A 136 -12.88 17.47 7.66
N GLU A 137 -13.12 18.77 7.58
CA GLU A 137 -13.19 19.72 8.69
C GLU A 137 -14.28 19.34 9.69
N GLU A 138 -15.46 18.93 9.22
CA GLU A 138 -16.55 18.44 10.07
C GLU A 138 -16.23 17.11 10.76
N LYS A 139 -15.35 16.27 10.18
CA LYS A 139 -14.98 14.96 10.74
C LYS A 139 -13.88 15.05 11.78
N ILE A 140 -12.97 16.03 11.69
CA ILE A 140 -11.82 16.15 12.60
C ILE A 140 -12.22 16.05 14.09
N PRO A 141 -13.24 16.77 14.61
CA PRO A 141 -13.64 16.67 16.02
C PRO A 141 -14.08 15.26 16.44
N PHE A 142 -14.81 14.56 15.57
CA PHE A 142 -15.25 13.18 15.83
C PHE A 142 -14.09 12.19 15.84
N MET A 143 -13.10 12.36 14.95
CA MET A 143 -11.90 11.52 14.94
C MET A 143 -11.04 11.76 16.19
N MET A 144 -10.87 13.03 16.59
CA MET A 144 -10.18 13.37 17.85
C MET A 144 -10.87 12.72 19.05
N GLU A 145 -12.21 12.79 19.12
CA GLU A 145 -12.98 12.19 20.21
C GLU A 145 -12.88 10.65 20.22
N TRP A 146 -13.02 10.00 19.05
CA TRP A 146 -12.91 8.55 18.90
C TRP A 146 -11.56 8.04 19.38
N TRP A 147 -10.47 8.56 18.81
CA TRP A 147 -9.12 8.13 19.13
C TRP A 147 -8.75 8.41 20.59
N THR A 148 -9.18 9.54 21.16
CA THR A 148 -8.98 9.84 22.59
C THR A 148 -9.67 8.81 23.49
N LYS A 149 -10.92 8.43 23.18
CA LYS A 149 -11.66 7.41 23.94
C LYS A 149 -11.05 6.01 23.76
N ALA A 150 -10.67 5.65 22.54
CA ALA A 150 -10.07 4.36 22.22
C ALA A 150 -8.70 4.17 22.89
N GLN A 151 -7.82 5.18 22.81
CA GLN A 151 -6.54 5.19 23.53
C GLN A 151 -6.75 5.10 25.04
N SER A 152 -7.73 5.82 25.61
CA SER A 152 -8.07 5.73 27.04
C SER A 152 -8.54 4.33 27.46
N ALA A 153 -9.29 3.62 26.61
CA ALA A 153 -9.70 2.25 26.86
C ALA A 153 -8.51 1.27 26.84
N ILE A 154 -7.55 1.45 25.93
CA ILE A 154 -6.30 0.66 25.86
C ILE A 154 -5.39 0.93 27.07
N VAL A 155 -5.20 2.20 27.48
CA VAL A 155 -4.45 2.55 28.70
C VAL A 155 -5.05 1.87 29.93
N ALA A 156 -6.39 1.86 30.05
CA ALA A 156 -7.09 1.19 31.13
C ALA A 156 -7.01 -0.36 31.12
N CYS A 157 -6.30 -0.97 30.18
CA CYS A 157 -5.95 -2.39 30.18
C CYS A 157 -4.63 -2.69 30.92
N ASN A 158 -3.85 -1.67 31.31
CA ASN A 158 -2.57 -1.78 32.04
C ASN A 158 -1.50 -2.64 31.33
N PHE A 159 -1.43 -2.57 30.00
CA PHE A 159 -0.40 -3.23 29.20
C PHE A 159 1.02 -2.88 29.68
N ARG A 160 1.91 -3.86 29.66
CA ARG A 160 3.35 -3.64 29.82
C ARG A 160 4.07 -3.59 28.48
N ARG A 161 5.28 -3.03 28.46
CA ARG A 161 6.13 -3.03 27.25
C ARG A 161 6.38 -4.43 26.69
N GLU A 162 6.57 -5.42 27.57
CA GLU A 162 6.76 -6.83 27.21
C GLU A 162 5.53 -7.48 26.54
N ASP A 163 4.32 -6.96 26.82
CA ASP A 163 3.09 -7.46 26.22
C ASP A 163 2.97 -7.10 24.74
N LEU A 164 3.57 -5.99 24.29
CA LEU A 164 3.49 -5.55 22.88
C LEU A 164 4.09 -6.59 21.93
N THR A 165 5.29 -7.08 22.25
CA THR A 165 5.99 -8.13 21.51
C THR A 165 5.17 -9.42 21.43
N ARG A 166 4.46 -9.78 22.51
CA ARG A 166 3.54 -10.92 22.52
C ARG A 166 2.30 -10.67 21.67
N ALA A 167 1.66 -9.51 21.82
CA ALA A 167 0.45 -9.15 21.08
C ALA A 167 0.70 -9.14 19.56
N VAL A 168 1.82 -8.59 19.10
CA VAL A 168 2.23 -8.65 17.69
C VAL A 168 2.40 -10.10 17.23
N ARG A 169 3.14 -10.92 17.98
CA ARG A 169 3.42 -12.33 17.65
C ARG A 169 2.18 -13.22 17.59
N GLU A 170 1.20 -12.95 18.46
CA GLU A 170 -0.08 -13.68 18.51
C GLU A 170 -1.11 -13.14 17.50
N SER A 171 -0.87 -11.97 16.91
CA SER A 171 -1.75 -11.37 15.90
C SER A 171 -1.57 -12.00 14.51
N ASN A 172 -2.43 -11.58 13.57
CA ASN A 172 -2.29 -11.87 12.14
C ASN A 172 -1.76 -10.66 11.34
N ALA A 173 -1.17 -9.66 12.00
CA ALA A 173 -0.53 -8.52 11.32
C ALA A 173 0.56 -9.04 10.36
N MET A 174 0.65 -8.45 9.16
CA MET A 174 1.63 -8.86 8.16
C MET A 174 1.89 -7.78 7.12
N LEU A 175 3.14 -7.74 6.66
CA LEU A 175 3.60 -6.86 5.58
C LEU A 175 3.10 -7.36 4.21
N ARG A 176 2.95 -6.44 3.25
CA ARG A 176 2.82 -6.76 1.83
C ARG A 176 4.07 -7.48 1.31
N ASP A 177 3.88 -8.34 0.31
CA ASP A 177 4.99 -9.04 -0.33
C ASP A 177 5.95 -8.03 -0.98
N GLY A 178 7.25 -8.15 -0.72
CA GLY A 178 8.28 -7.24 -1.24
C GLY A 178 8.63 -6.04 -0.36
N CYS A 179 8.05 -5.88 0.84
CA CYS A 179 8.47 -4.85 1.80
C CYS A 179 9.95 -5.00 2.21
N ASP A 180 10.46 -6.22 2.43
CA ASP A 180 11.88 -6.47 2.77
C ASP A 180 12.84 -5.90 1.73
N TRP A 181 12.56 -6.18 0.46
CA TRP A 181 13.34 -5.64 -0.66
C TRP A 181 13.26 -4.12 -0.70
N GLN A 182 12.08 -3.54 -0.45
CA GLN A 182 11.87 -2.10 -0.47
C GLN A 182 12.70 -1.41 0.62
N PHE A 183 12.58 -1.85 1.87
CA PHE A 183 13.28 -1.26 3.00
C PHE A 183 14.80 -1.39 2.84
N HIS A 184 15.28 -2.58 2.45
CA HIS A 184 16.69 -2.84 2.20
C HIS A 184 17.25 -1.99 1.05
N THR A 185 16.58 -1.97 -0.11
CA THR A 185 17.09 -1.24 -1.29
C THR A 185 17.10 0.27 -1.05
N LEU A 186 16.07 0.83 -0.41
CA LEU A 186 16.05 2.23 0.00
C LEU A 186 17.17 2.56 1.00
N HIS A 187 17.50 1.63 1.90
CA HIS A 187 18.62 1.77 2.83
C HIS A 187 19.98 1.81 2.12
N GLU A 188 20.28 0.81 1.28
CA GLU A 188 21.52 0.76 0.49
C GLU A 188 21.73 2.03 -0.34
N HIS A 189 20.64 2.59 -0.87
CA HIS A 189 20.67 3.77 -1.74
C HIS A 189 20.55 5.10 -0.95
N SER A 190 20.54 5.04 0.39
CA SER A 190 20.40 6.19 1.29
C SER A 190 19.21 7.10 0.92
N VAL A 191 18.07 6.49 0.60
CA VAL A 191 16.81 7.19 0.33
C VAL A 191 15.99 7.23 1.62
N PRO A 192 15.63 8.43 2.14
CA PRO A 192 14.79 8.54 3.32
C PRO A 192 13.41 7.96 3.09
N MET A 193 12.89 7.26 4.08
CA MET A 193 11.52 6.75 4.12
C MET A 193 10.83 7.29 5.38
N LEU A 194 9.81 8.13 5.21
CA LEU A 194 8.91 8.53 6.27
C LEU A 194 7.71 7.58 6.29
N ILE A 195 7.53 6.83 7.36
CA ILE A 195 6.31 6.10 7.67
C ILE A 195 5.46 7.01 8.57
N PHE A 196 4.30 7.45 8.10
CA PHE A 196 3.46 8.45 8.76
C PHE A 196 2.05 7.88 8.99
N SER A 197 1.87 7.27 10.17
CA SER A 197 0.70 6.44 10.46
C SER A 197 -0.16 7.03 11.57
N ALA A 198 -1.48 6.95 11.39
CA ALA A 198 -2.47 7.25 12.44
C ALA A 198 -2.60 6.12 13.48
N GLY A 199 -1.91 5.00 13.27
CA GLY A 199 -1.89 3.84 14.15
C GLY A 199 -1.09 4.03 15.43
N ILE A 200 -0.55 2.91 15.96
CA ILE A 200 0.28 2.89 17.16
C ILE A 200 1.75 2.66 16.79
N GLY A 201 2.62 3.63 17.11
CA GLY A 201 4.04 3.64 16.73
C GLY A 201 4.84 2.45 17.27
N ASP A 202 4.71 2.14 18.57
CA ASP A 202 5.41 1.02 19.19
C ASP A 202 5.03 -0.33 18.57
N ILE A 203 3.75 -0.52 18.20
CA ILE A 203 3.25 -1.74 17.54
C ILE A 203 3.72 -1.82 16.08
N LEU A 204 3.63 -0.71 15.35
CA LEU A 204 4.12 -0.59 13.97
C LEU A 204 5.60 -1.00 13.89
N GLU A 205 6.45 -0.43 14.75
CA GLU A 205 7.87 -0.78 14.77
C GLU A 205 8.09 -2.26 15.12
N GLU A 206 7.31 -2.81 16.06
CA GLU A 206 7.42 -4.20 16.47
C GLU A 206 6.97 -5.18 15.38
N ILE A 207 5.93 -4.85 14.61
CA ILE A 207 5.55 -5.58 13.39
C ILE A 207 6.72 -5.58 12.40
N ILE A 208 7.35 -4.43 12.13
CA ILE A 208 8.49 -4.40 11.21
C ILE A 208 9.68 -5.20 11.78
N LYS A 209 9.95 -5.16 13.09
CA LYS A 209 11.04 -5.94 13.73
C LYS A 209 10.80 -7.45 13.72
N GLN A 210 9.56 -7.91 13.75
CA GLN A 210 9.23 -9.35 13.72
C GLN A 210 9.10 -9.92 12.31
N HIS A 211 8.75 -9.09 11.31
CA HIS A 211 8.55 -9.53 9.92
C HIS A 211 9.64 -9.08 8.94
N SER A 212 10.52 -8.16 9.34
CA SER A 212 11.52 -7.50 8.47
C SER A 212 12.65 -6.88 9.31
N GLN A 213 13.33 -5.87 8.79
CA GLN A 213 14.33 -5.07 9.50
C GLN A 213 14.00 -3.57 9.44
N MET A 214 14.04 -2.90 10.60
CA MET A 214 14.05 -1.44 10.68
C MET A 214 15.45 -0.91 10.33
N TYR A 215 15.54 -0.04 9.33
CA TYR A 215 16.79 0.56 8.86
C TYR A 215 16.92 2.04 9.26
N ALA A 216 18.16 2.55 9.34
CA ALA A 216 18.45 3.90 9.85
C ALA A 216 17.92 5.07 8.97
N ASN A 217 17.54 4.80 7.72
CA ASN A 217 16.89 5.75 6.81
C ASN A 217 15.36 5.78 6.96
N MET A 218 14.78 4.88 7.77
CA MET A 218 13.35 4.83 8.06
C MET A 218 13.05 5.70 9.28
N ARG A 219 12.14 6.66 9.13
CA ARG A 219 11.60 7.47 10.21
C ARG A 219 10.13 7.14 10.38
N VAL A 220 9.71 6.81 11.60
CA VAL A 220 8.29 6.60 11.94
C VAL A 220 7.77 7.83 12.69
N VAL A 221 6.61 8.34 12.27
CA VAL A 221 5.81 9.32 13.02
C VAL A 221 4.40 8.77 13.14
N SER A 222 3.96 8.57 14.38
CA SER A 222 2.71 7.91 14.74
C SER A 222 2.40 8.13 16.23
N ASN A 223 1.30 7.58 16.73
CA ASN A 223 0.94 7.67 18.15
C ASN A 223 1.81 6.72 18.98
N TYR A 224 2.88 7.23 19.57
CA TYR A 224 3.73 6.44 20.47
C TYR A 224 3.13 6.34 21.85
N MET A 225 3.23 5.16 22.44
CA MET A 225 2.76 4.84 23.77
C MET A 225 3.70 5.45 24.83
N ASP A 226 3.13 5.91 25.93
CA ASP A 226 3.88 6.37 27.10
C ASP A 226 3.85 5.34 28.22
N PHE A 227 5.04 5.04 28.75
CA PHE A 227 5.25 3.98 29.73
C PHE A 227 5.96 4.57 30.94
N ASN A 228 5.47 4.24 32.14
CA ASN A 228 6.10 4.66 33.37
C ASN A 228 7.43 3.89 33.63
N HIS A 229 8.08 4.18 34.77
CA HIS A 229 9.34 3.56 35.16
C HIS A 229 9.23 2.03 35.39
N ASP A 230 8.05 1.52 35.75
CA ASP A 230 7.77 0.08 35.89
C ASP A 230 7.47 -0.60 34.54
N GLY A 231 7.51 0.14 33.43
CA GLY A 231 7.21 -0.37 32.09
C GLY A 231 5.71 -0.58 31.81
N MET A 232 4.82 0.00 32.61
CA MET A 232 3.37 -0.02 32.45
C MET A 232 2.87 1.17 31.62
N LEU A 233 1.93 0.92 30.72
CA LEU A 233 1.28 1.91 29.87
C LEU A 233 0.48 2.92 30.71
N VAL A 234 0.74 4.21 30.51
CA VAL A 234 0.06 5.31 31.23
C VAL A 234 -0.57 6.36 30.30
N GLY A 235 -0.26 6.34 29.00
CA GLY A 235 -0.79 7.30 28.04
C GLY A 235 -0.23 7.13 26.63
N PHE A 236 -0.37 8.18 25.83
CA PHE A 236 0.27 8.34 24.53
C PHE A 236 1.02 9.68 24.50
N LYS A 237 2.07 9.77 23.68
CA LYS A 237 3.01 10.90 23.63
C LYS A 237 2.66 11.90 22.54
N GLY A 238 2.78 13.18 22.87
CA GLY A 238 2.65 14.28 21.92
C GLY A 238 1.22 14.50 21.45
N ASP A 239 1.07 15.16 20.30
CA ASP A 239 -0.22 15.41 19.68
C ASP A 239 -0.75 14.16 18.97
N LEU A 240 -2.04 13.88 19.12
CA LEU A 240 -2.73 12.76 18.47
C LEU A 240 -2.65 12.88 16.94
N VAL A 241 -2.15 11.83 16.28
CA VAL A 241 -2.23 11.64 14.83
C VAL A 241 -3.44 10.78 14.48
N HIS A 242 -4.30 11.24 13.59
CA HIS A 242 -5.47 10.52 13.08
C HIS A 242 -5.61 10.73 11.56
N THR A 243 -6.54 10.01 10.92
CA THR A 243 -6.69 9.93 9.45
C THR A 243 -6.71 11.29 8.71
N TYR A 244 -7.10 12.39 9.36
CA TYR A 244 -7.27 13.70 8.73
C TYR A 244 -6.28 14.79 9.14
N ASN A 245 -5.35 14.53 10.05
CA ASN A 245 -4.30 15.48 10.44
C ASN A 245 -2.88 15.04 10.06
N LYS A 246 -2.75 14.02 9.20
CA LYS A 246 -1.50 13.61 8.53
C LYS A 246 -1.03 14.65 7.49
N ASN A 247 -0.68 15.84 7.95
CA ASN A 247 -0.16 16.97 7.15
C ASN A 247 1.06 17.59 7.85
N GLU A 248 1.53 18.76 7.40
CA GLU A 248 2.68 19.41 8.04
C GLU A 248 2.44 19.72 9.53
N GLY A 249 1.18 19.88 9.94
CA GLY A 249 0.72 20.05 11.33
C GLY A 249 1.33 19.06 12.31
N ALA A 250 1.18 17.76 12.07
CA ALA A 250 1.72 16.70 12.93
C ALA A 250 3.26 16.54 12.83
N LEU A 251 3.93 17.33 11.99
CA LEU A 251 5.38 17.37 11.83
C LEU A 251 6.00 18.75 12.19
N ARG A 252 5.18 19.72 12.67
CA ARG A 252 5.60 21.10 13.00
C ARG A 252 6.75 21.21 13.99
N ASN A 253 6.88 20.24 14.88
CA ASN A 253 7.93 20.19 15.90
C ASN A 253 9.14 19.34 15.48
N SER A 254 9.36 19.13 14.16
CA SER A 254 10.44 18.29 13.63
C SER A 254 11.25 18.96 12.52
N ASP A 255 12.57 18.81 12.58
CA ASP A 255 13.49 19.21 11.51
C ASP A 255 13.57 18.16 10.37
N TYR A 256 12.59 17.26 10.26
CA TYR A 256 12.63 16.16 9.28
C TYR A 256 12.66 16.69 7.84
N PHE A 257 11.72 17.56 7.47
CA PHE A 257 11.68 18.08 6.10
C PHE A 257 12.74 19.17 5.83
N THR A 258 13.21 19.89 6.85
CA THR A 258 14.25 20.92 6.70
C THR A 258 15.61 20.28 6.44
N THR A 259 15.93 19.16 7.11
CA THR A 259 17.15 18.36 6.82
C THR A 259 17.09 17.67 5.45
N LEU A 260 15.89 17.36 4.95
CA LEU A 260 15.67 16.70 3.65
C LEU A 260 15.33 17.66 2.49
N LYS A 261 15.59 18.96 2.60
CA LYS A 261 15.22 19.99 1.59
C LYS A 261 15.68 19.73 0.15
N GLU A 262 16.72 18.92 -0.07
CA GLU A 262 17.19 18.54 -1.41
C GLU A 262 16.42 17.35 -2.00
N ARG A 263 15.72 16.58 -1.17
CA ARG A 263 14.90 15.43 -1.56
C ARG A 263 13.54 15.87 -2.10
N ARG A 264 13.57 16.62 -3.20
CA ARG A 264 12.40 17.30 -3.79
C ARG A 264 11.48 16.39 -4.61
N ASN A 265 11.82 15.11 -4.73
CA ASN A 265 11.06 14.12 -5.47
C ASN A 265 10.47 13.09 -4.51
N ILE A 266 9.17 12.85 -4.58
CA ILE A 266 8.40 12.08 -3.60
C ILE A 266 7.67 10.94 -4.30
N ILE A 267 7.85 9.72 -3.79
CA ILE A 267 6.87 8.66 -3.95
C ILE A 267 6.00 8.67 -2.70
N LEU A 268 4.71 8.97 -2.87
CA LEU A 268 3.71 8.93 -1.80
C LEU A 268 2.88 7.66 -1.94
N MET A 269 2.74 6.91 -0.84
CA MET A 269 1.95 5.68 -0.79
C MET A 269 0.93 5.76 0.35
N GLY A 270 -0.32 5.39 0.09
CA GLY A 270 -1.38 5.39 1.10
C GLY A 270 -2.58 4.57 0.64
N ASP A 271 -3.47 4.22 1.57
CA ASP A 271 -4.70 3.48 1.29
C ASP A 271 -5.95 4.35 1.46
N SER A 272 -5.84 5.52 2.08
CA SER A 272 -6.96 6.41 2.38
C SER A 272 -6.91 7.73 1.59
N MET A 273 -7.98 8.52 1.68
CA MET A 273 -8.01 9.89 1.17
C MET A 273 -7.24 10.88 2.06
N GLY A 274 -6.97 10.53 3.32
CA GLY A 274 -6.22 11.38 4.25
C GLY A 274 -4.73 11.43 3.92
N ASP A 275 -4.19 10.32 3.42
CA ASP A 275 -2.76 10.13 3.14
C ASP A 275 -2.24 11.03 2.01
N LEU A 276 -3.14 11.54 1.17
CA LEU A 276 -2.84 12.49 0.09
C LEU A 276 -2.17 13.79 0.57
N ARG A 277 -2.26 14.09 1.89
CA ARG A 277 -1.74 15.27 2.60
C ARG A 277 -0.37 15.05 3.26
N MET A 278 0.15 13.80 3.29
CA MET A 278 1.38 13.47 4.02
C MET A 278 2.64 14.18 3.53
N ALA A 279 2.63 14.67 2.29
CA ALA A 279 3.74 15.41 1.67
C ALA A 279 3.63 16.94 1.81
N ASP A 280 2.57 17.48 2.45
CA ASP A 280 2.32 18.93 2.51
C ASP A 280 3.48 19.71 3.18
N GLY A 281 4.20 19.08 4.10
CA GLY A 281 5.36 19.68 4.78
C GLY A 281 6.67 19.68 3.98
N VAL A 282 6.72 19.10 2.77
CA VAL A 282 7.96 18.98 1.99
C VAL A 282 8.31 20.30 1.30
N PRO A 283 9.42 20.98 1.67
CA PRO A 283 9.80 22.25 1.07
C PRO A 283 10.30 22.05 -0.37
N ASN A 284 9.94 22.97 -1.26
CA ASN A 284 10.41 23.02 -2.65
C ASN A 284 10.17 21.72 -3.46
N MET A 285 9.13 20.97 -3.13
CA MET A 285 8.71 19.77 -3.87
C MET A 285 8.62 20.04 -5.39
N GLN A 286 9.30 19.21 -6.19
CA GLN A 286 9.34 19.30 -7.65
C GLN A 286 8.41 18.27 -8.30
N HIS A 287 8.52 17.01 -7.88
CA HIS A 287 7.78 15.90 -8.46
C HIS A 287 7.20 15.02 -7.35
N ILE A 288 5.91 14.69 -7.46
CA ILE A 288 5.25 13.74 -6.56
C ILE A 288 4.48 12.73 -7.41
N LEU A 289 4.71 11.45 -7.15
CA LEU A 289 3.94 10.34 -7.69
C LEU A 289 3.16 9.71 -6.55
N LYS A 290 1.82 9.72 -6.65
CA LYS A 290 0.91 9.20 -5.63
C LYS A 290 0.41 7.80 -6.03
N ILE A 291 0.68 6.80 -5.21
CA ILE A 291 0.23 5.42 -5.36
C ILE A 291 -0.80 5.11 -4.27
N GLY A 292 -2.03 4.78 -4.68
CA GLY A 292 -3.15 4.52 -3.78
C GLY A 292 -3.52 3.04 -3.74
N PHE A 293 -3.52 2.42 -2.56
CA PHE A 293 -4.00 1.05 -2.37
C PHE A 293 -5.51 1.05 -2.10
N LEU A 294 -6.32 0.62 -3.06
CA LEU A 294 -7.77 0.53 -2.90
C LEU A 294 -8.16 -0.89 -2.48
N ASN A 295 -8.38 -1.05 -1.17
CA ASN A 295 -8.55 -2.35 -0.54
C ASN A 295 -10.02 -2.78 -0.34
N ASP A 296 -10.97 -1.83 -0.39
CA ASP A 296 -12.39 -2.06 -0.07
C ASP A 296 -13.34 -1.18 -0.88
N ASN A 297 -14.64 -1.52 -0.84
CA ASN A 297 -15.73 -0.73 -1.43
C ASN A 297 -15.40 -0.23 -2.86
N ILE A 298 -14.78 -1.11 -3.66
CA ILE A 298 -14.05 -0.76 -4.88
C ILE A 298 -14.96 -0.05 -5.88
N GLU A 299 -16.16 -0.57 -6.11
CA GLU A 299 -17.13 0.00 -7.05
C GLU A 299 -17.53 1.45 -6.71
N GLU A 300 -17.66 1.77 -5.41
CA GLU A 300 -18.03 3.11 -4.94
C GLU A 300 -16.84 4.08 -4.91
N ARG A 301 -15.63 3.56 -4.69
CA ARG A 301 -14.42 4.35 -4.39
C ARG A 301 -13.49 4.52 -5.59
N LEU A 302 -13.45 3.59 -6.54
CA LEU A 302 -12.41 3.50 -7.58
C LEU A 302 -12.27 4.79 -8.39
N GLU A 303 -13.36 5.41 -8.85
CA GLU A 303 -13.25 6.66 -9.60
C GLU A 303 -12.65 7.77 -8.73
N LYS A 304 -13.12 7.96 -7.49
CA LYS A 304 -12.56 8.95 -6.56
C LYS A 304 -11.06 8.70 -6.29
N TYR A 305 -10.62 7.45 -6.19
CA TYR A 305 -9.20 7.11 -6.06
C TYR A 305 -8.43 7.47 -7.33
N LYS A 306 -8.94 7.12 -8.52
CA LYS A 306 -8.35 7.49 -9.82
C LYS A 306 -8.29 9.00 -10.04
N GLU A 307 -9.18 9.78 -9.42
CA GLU A 307 -9.12 11.24 -9.46
C GLU A 307 -8.00 11.85 -8.60
N ALA A 308 -7.65 11.17 -7.49
CA ALA A 308 -6.81 11.72 -6.44
C ALA A 308 -5.38 11.14 -6.39
N TYR A 309 -5.22 9.89 -6.81
CA TYR A 309 -3.95 9.18 -6.94
C TYR A 309 -3.55 9.05 -8.43
N ASP A 310 -2.25 9.09 -8.71
CA ASP A 310 -1.73 8.94 -10.07
C ASP A 310 -1.80 7.48 -10.54
N ILE A 311 -1.57 6.53 -9.62
CA ILE A 311 -1.67 5.08 -9.81
C ILE A 311 -2.55 4.52 -8.69
N VAL A 312 -3.56 3.72 -9.01
CA VAL A 312 -4.41 3.01 -8.05
C VAL A 312 -4.19 1.50 -8.18
N LEU A 313 -3.91 0.84 -7.07
CA LEU A 313 -3.69 -0.59 -6.95
C LEU A 313 -4.91 -1.20 -6.25
N VAL A 314 -5.74 -1.91 -7.00
CA VAL A 314 -6.97 -2.54 -6.47
C VAL A 314 -6.63 -3.91 -5.92
N SER A 315 -6.99 -4.17 -4.66
CA SER A 315 -6.81 -5.47 -3.98
C SER A 315 -5.40 -6.07 -4.14
N ASP A 316 -4.37 -5.22 -4.18
CA ASP A 316 -2.98 -5.67 -4.34
C ASP A 316 -2.34 -5.89 -2.96
N ASP A 317 -1.87 -7.10 -2.70
CA ASP A 317 -1.16 -7.50 -1.47
C ASP A 317 0.38 -7.41 -1.60
N THR A 318 0.88 -6.80 -2.67
CA THR A 318 2.31 -6.71 -3.02
C THR A 318 2.82 -5.27 -3.08
N MET A 319 4.13 -5.13 -3.00
CA MET A 319 4.87 -3.90 -3.33
C MET A 319 5.43 -3.91 -4.75
N ASP A 320 4.98 -4.80 -5.64
CA ASP A 320 5.56 -5.00 -6.97
C ASP A 320 5.64 -3.70 -7.78
N VAL A 321 4.54 -2.94 -7.86
CA VAL A 321 4.48 -1.69 -8.62
C VAL A 321 5.39 -0.60 -8.01
N PRO A 322 5.30 -0.25 -6.71
CA PRO A 322 6.26 0.64 -6.06
C PRO A 322 7.72 0.20 -6.26
N ASN A 323 8.00 -1.08 -6.10
CA ASN A 323 9.36 -1.62 -6.19
C ASN A 323 9.92 -1.58 -7.61
N ALA A 324 9.10 -1.89 -8.62
CA ALA A 324 9.47 -1.78 -10.03
C ALA A 324 9.75 -0.32 -10.43
N ILE A 325 8.99 0.65 -9.89
CA ILE A 325 9.24 2.09 -10.07
C ILE A 325 10.56 2.49 -9.42
N MET A 326 10.77 2.15 -8.14
CA MET A 326 12.00 2.46 -7.41
C MET A 326 13.23 1.86 -8.12
N LYS A 327 13.15 0.63 -8.59
CA LYS A 327 14.22 -0.07 -9.34
C LYS A 327 14.63 0.64 -10.65
N LYS A 328 13.82 1.57 -11.19
CA LYS A 328 14.21 2.41 -12.33
C LYS A 328 14.91 3.72 -11.92
N ILE A 329 14.74 4.17 -10.67
CA ILE A 329 15.20 5.47 -10.15
C ILE A 329 16.52 5.37 -9.37
N LEU A 330 16.77 4.22 -8.73
CA LEU A 330 17.89 3.98 -7.81
C LEU A 330 19.22 3.67 -8.51
#